data_AF-A0AAD8YVA8-F1
#
_entry.id   AF-A0AAD8YVA8-F1
#
_cell.length_a   1.000
_cell.length_b   1.000
_cell.length_c   1.000
_cell.angle_alpha   90.00
_cell.angle_beta   90.00
_cell.angle_gamma   90.00
#
_symmetry.space_group_name_H-M   'P 1'
#
loop_
_entity.id
_entity.type
_entity.pdbx_description
1 polymer ?
#
loop_
_entity_poly.entity_id
_entity_poly.type
_entity_poly.pdbx_seq_one_letter_code
_entity_poly.pdbx_strand_id
1 'polypeptide(L)'
;MLKTRQCLLGIRTFLGVTSRIWGFILYILRKHLRTIIQYQTVRYDTLPLSPASRNRLNAVKRKILVLDLDETLIHSHHDGVLRPTVRPGTPPDFILKVVIDKHPVRFFVHKRPHVDFFLEVVSQWYELVVFTASMEIYGSAVADKLDNNRGILKRRYYRQHCTLDLGSYIKDLSVVHNDLSSIVILDNSPGAYRSHPDNAIPIKSWFSDPSDTALLNLLPMLDALRSYLAHNAWVQSPKQIPYGIRQRPSSTTNLIGDYIFQPLTMKFMYKEEHPFEKRRSEGEKIRKKYPDRVPVIVEKAPKARIGDLDKKKYLVPSDLTVGQFYFLIRKRIHLRAEDALFFFVNNVIPPTSATMGLLYQEHHEEDFFLYIAYSDESVYGERVTDV
;
A
#
# COMPACT_ATOMS: atom_id res chain seq x y z
N MET A 1 -47.38 -39.18 10.50
CA MET A 1 -46.56 -37.95 10.69
C MET A 1 -45.05 -38.20 10.86
N LEU A 2 -44.58 -39.29 11.50
CA LEU A 2 -43.14 -39.52 11.72
C LEU A 2 -42.34 -39.80 10.42
N LYS A 3 -42.84 -40.67 9.51
CA LYS A 3 -42.15 -41.02 8.25
C LYS A 3 -41.92 -39.82 7.33
N THR A 4 -42.88 -38.90 7.26
CA THR A 4 -42.79 -37.68 6.44
C THR A 4 -41.73 -36.71 6.99
N ARG A 5 -41.58 -36.62 8.32
CA ARG A 5 -40.55 -35.79 8.97
C ARG A 5 -39.13 -36.36 8.79
N GLN A 6 -38.95 -37.68 8.84
CA GLN A 6 -37.65 -38.32 8.56
C GLN A 6 -37.23 -38.16 7.10
N CYS A 7 -38.17 -38.27 6.15
CA CYS A 7 -37.89 -38.05 4.73
C CYS A 7 -37.50 -36.58 4.44
N LEU A 8 -38.20 -35.60 5.03
CA LEU A 8 -37.84 -34.19 4.93
C LEU A 8 -36.47 -33.87 5.54
N LEU A 9 -36.10 -34.54 6.64
CA LEU A 9 -34.79 -34.39 7.26
C LEU A 9 -33.68 -34.95 6.36
N GLY A 10 -33.91 -36.10 5.73
CA GLY A 10 -33.02 -36.72 4.75
C GLY A 10 -32.79 -35.88 3.49
N ILE A 11 -33.84 -35.23 2.98
CA ILE A 11 -33.73 -34.30 1.84
C ILE A 11 -32.94 -33.06 2.25
N ARG A 12 -33.16 -32.51 3.45
CA ARG A 12 -32.40 -31.34 3.96
C ARG A 12 -30.93 -31.66 4.19
N THR A 13 -30.59 -32.82 4.75
CA THR A 13 -29.19 -33.24 4.88
C THR A 13 -28.56 -33.51 3.52
N PHE A 14 -29.27 -34.14 2.59
CA PHE A 14 -28.78 -34.35 1.23
C PHE A 14 -28.51 -33.02 0.51
N LEU A 15 -29.45 -32.06 0.55
CA LEU A 15 -29.27 -30.71 -0.01
C LEU A 15 -28.13 -29.94 0.66
N GLY A 16 -27.94 -30.10 1.97
CA GLY A 16 -26.82 -29.51 2.69
C GLY A 16 -25.47 -30.09 2.27
N VAL A 17 -25.39 -31.41 2.09
CA VAL A 17 -24.19 -32.10 1.62
C VAL A 17 -23.87 -31.74 0.17
N THR A 18 -24.86 -31.74 -0.73
CA THR A 18 -24.66 -31.36 -2.14
C THR A 18 -24.25 -29.89 -2.26
N SER A 19 -24.82 -28.99 -1.45
CA SER A 19 -24.39 -27.58 -1.39
C SER A 19 -22.93 -27.43 -0.96
N ARG A 20 -22.46 -28.20 0.04
CA ARG A 20 -21.06 -28.20 0.47
C ARG A 20 -20.12 -28.75 -0.60
N ILE A 21 -20.51 -29.86 -1.26
CA ILE A 21 -19.74 -30.45 -2.36
C ILE A 21 -19.66 -29.46 -3.53
N TRP A 22 -20.77 -28.81 -3.89
CA TRP A 22 -20.80 -27.78 -4.93
C TRP A 22 -19.91 -26.59 -4.57
N GLY A 23 -19.96 -26.11 -3.33
CA GLY A 23 -19.08 -25.07 -2.82
C GLY A 23 -17.60 -25.45 -2.91
N PHE A 24 -17.26 -26.71 -2.62
CA PHE A 24 -15.91 -27.24 -2.77
C PHE A 24 -15.47 -27.31 -4.24
N ILE A 25 -16.33 -27.79 -5.14
CA ILE A 25 -16.05 -27.82 -6.59
C ILE A 25 -15.83 -26.40 -7.13
N LEU A 26 -16.68 -25.45 -6.76
CA LEU A 26 -16.52 -24.04 -7.13
C LEU A 26 -15.22 -23.44 -6.57
N TYR A 27 -14.82 -23.82 -5.35
CA TYR A 27 -13.54 -23.40 -4.78
C TYR A 27 -12.37 -23.92 -5.62
N ILE A 28 -12.38 -25.20 -6.00
CA ILE A 28 -11.34 -25.81 -6.84
C ILE A 28 -11.30 -25.13 -8.22
N LEU A 29 -12.46 -24.97 -8.88
CA LEU A 29 -12.56 -24.27 -10.17
C LEU A 29 -12.02 -22.84 -10.10
N ARG A 30 -12.46 -22.04 -9.11
CA ARG A 30 -11.98 -20.67 -8.93
C ARG A 30 -10.49 -20.58 -8.68
N LYS A 31 -9.92 -21.56 -7.96
CA LYS A 31 -8.48 -21.65 -7.72
C LYS A 31 -7.74 -21.91 -9.04
N HIS A 32 -8.16 -22.91 -9.81
CA HIS A 32 -7.54 -23.23 -11.11
C HIS A 32 -7.70 -22.10 -12.14
N LEU A 33 -8.87 -21.48 -12.25
CA LEU A 33 -9.11 -20.32 -13.13
C LEU A 33 -8.17 -19.18 -12.79
N ARG A 34 -7.91 -18.91 -11.50
CA ARG A 34 -6.95 -17.89 -11.08
C ARG A 34 -5.52 -18.21 -11.47
N THR A 35 -5.12 -19.47 -11.29
CA THR A 35 -3.81 -19.94 -11.78
C THR A 35 -3.70 -19.69 -13.28
N ILE A 36 -4.71 -20.06 -14.06
CA ILE A 36 -4.71 -19.83 -15.52
C ILE A 36 -4.62 -18.34 -15.85
N ILE A 37 -5.46 -17.49 -15.25
CA ILE A 37 -5.45 -16.03 -15.49
C ILE A 37 -4.08 -15.42 -15.16
N GLN A 38 -3.46 -15.82 -14.04
CA GLN A 38 -2.11 -15.38 -13.67
C GLN A 38 -1.04 -15.77 -14.71
N TYR A 39 -1.20 -16.90 -15.40
CA TYR A 39 -0.26 -17.35 -16.42
C TYR A 39 -0.46 -16.73 -17.81
N GLN A 40 -1.61 -16.09 -18.09
CA GLN A 40 -2.07 -15.90 -19.47
C GLN A 40 -2.29 -14.48 -20.00
N THR A 41 -1.84 -13.39 -19.39
CA THR A 41 -2.14 -12.05 -19.96
C THR A 41 -0.99 -11.33 -20.65
N VAL A 42 0.25 -11.36 -20.17
CA VAL A 42 1.43 -10.83 -20.89
C VAL A 42 2.66 -11.54 -20.31
N ARG A 43 3.64 -11.94 -21.12
CA ARG A 43 4.94 -12.45 -20.65
C ARG A 43 6.03 -11.46 -21.01
N TYR A 44 6.98 -11.26 -20.09
CA TYR A 44 8.20 -10.52 -20.39
C TYR A 44 9.22 -11.49 -20.99
N ASP A 45 9.48 -11.37 -22.29
CA ASP A 45 10.45 -12.22 -22.96
C ASP A 45 11.87 -11.78 -22.60
N THR A 46 12.57 -12.65 -21.87
CA THR A 46 13.98 -12.43 -21.53
C THR A 46 14.85 -12.64 -22.77
N LEU A 47 15.19 -11.53 -23.43
CA LEU A 47 16.11 -11.56 -24.56
C LEU A 47 17.55 -11.85 -24.07
N PRO A 48 18.29 -12.74 -24.75
CA PRO A 48 19.66 -13.03 -24.38
C PRO A 48 20.55 -11.79 -24.56
N LEU A 49 21.32 -11.45 -23.53
CA LEU A 49 22.31 -10.38 -23.60
C LEU A 49 23.36 -10.68 -24.67
N SER A 50 23.79 -9.65 -25.41
CA SER A 50 24.97 -9.72 -26.26
C SER A 50 26.23 -10.05 -25.43
N PRO A 51 27.27 -10.68 -26.01
CA PRO A 51 28.50 -10.99 -25.30
C PRO A 51 29.13 -9.76 -24.60
N ALA A 52 29.11 -8.60 -25.27
CA ALA A 52 29.62 -7.36 -24.70
C ALA A 52 28.82 -6.89 -23.47
N SER A 53 27.48 -6.94 -23.53
CA SER A 53 26.63 -6.57 -22.39
C SER A 53 26.77 -7.55 -21.23
N ARG A 54 26.90 -8.86 -21.52
CA ARG A 54 27.13 -9.89 -20.50
C ARG A 54 28.47 -9.67 -19.79
N ASN A 55 29.55 -9.41 -20.53
CA ASN A 55 30.86 -9.14 -19.94
C ASN A 55 30.85 -7.88 -19.08
N ARG A 56 30.19 -6.81 -19.53
CA ARG A 56 30.02 -5.58 -18.73
C ARG A 56 29.25 -5.83 -17.43
N LEU A 57 28.16 -6.60 -17.49
CA LEU A 57 27.37 -6.94 -16.30
C LEU A 57 28.13 -7.83 -15.32
N ASN A 58 28.94 -8.77 -15.83
CA ASN A 58 29.77 -9.63 -14.98
C ASN A 58 30.92 -8.86 -14.31
N ALA A 59 31.33 -7.72 -14.87
CA ALA A 59 32.39 -6.88 -14.30
C ALA A 59 31.90 -5.96 -13.16
N VAL A 60 30.58 -5.80 -12.99
CA VAL A 60 29.99 -4.95 -11.94
C VAL A 60 29.23 -5.78 -10.92
N LYS A 61 29.24 -5.35 -9.66
CA LYS A 61 28.45 -6.01 -8.62
C LYS A 61 26.96 -5.82 -8.90
N ARG A 62 26.16 -6.85 -8.60
CA ARG A 62 24.70 -6.77 -8.68
C ARG A 62 24.19 -5.72 -7.70
N LYS A 63 23.26 -4.90 -8.18
CA LYS A 63 22.59 -3.87 -7.38
C LYS A 63 21.57 -4.48 -6.43
N ILE A 64 21.15 -3.70 -5.45
CA ILE A 64 20.14 -4.08 -4.47
C ILE A 64 18.78 -3.53 -4.90
N LEU A 65 17.78 -4.41 -4.96
CA LEU A 65 16.38 -4.05 -5.10
C LEU A 65 15.68 -4.31 -3.76
N VAL A 66 15.33 -3.23 -3.08
CA VAL A 66 14.54 -3.26 -1.85
C VAL A 66 13.06 -3.38 -2.23
N LEU A 67 12.37 -4.34 -1.62
CA LEU A 67 11.00 -4.69 -1.91
C LEU A 67 10.14 -4.49 -0.66
N ASP A 68 9.11 -3.66 -0.78
CA ASP A 68 8.00 -3.65 0.16
C ASP A 68 7.10 -4.90 0.00
N LEU A 69 6.27 -5.20 1.01
CA LEU A 69 5.39 -6.38 1.02
C LEU A 69 3.92 -6.03 0.83
N ASP A 70 3.31 -5.41 1.84
CA ASP A 70 1.88 -5.15 1.93
C ASP A 70 1.45 -4.10 0.88
N GLU A 71 0.39 -4.39 0.12
CA GLU A 71 -0.08 -3.59 -1.02
C GLU A 71 0.92 -3.45 -2.19
N THR A 72 2.14 -3.97 -2.06
CA THR A 72 3.18 -4.00 -3.10
C THR A 72 3.28 -5.36 -3.77
N LEU A 73 3.61 -6.43 -3.03
CA LEU A 73 3.74 -7.81 -3.53
C LEU A 73 2.55 -8.70 -3.14
N ILE A 74 1.86 -8.36 -2.05
CA ILE A 74 0.74 -9.10 -1.50
C ILE A 74 -0.35 -8.17 -0.97
N HIS A 75 -1.51 -8.74 -0.65
CA HIS A 75 -2.54 -8.09 0.15
C HIS A 75 -3.05 -9.08 1.19
N SER A 76 -3.18 -8.65 2.44
CA SER A 76 -3.60 -9.53 3.52
C SER A 76 -4.71 -8.95 4.39
N HIS A 77 -5.48 -9.85 5.00
CA HIS A 77 -6.46 -9.53 6.03
C HIS A 77 -6.47 -10.61 7.11
N HIS A 78 -6.98 -10.31 8.31
CA HIS A 78 -7.02 -11.26 9.41
C HIS A 78 -8.45 -11.56 9.87
N ASP A 79 -8.61 -12.65 10.65
CA ASP A 79 -9.89 -13.08 11.23
C ASP A 79 -10.64 -11.91 11.89
N GLY A 80 -11.95 -11.85 11.68
CA GLY A 80 -12.82 -10.84 12.30
C GLY A 80 -12.92 -9.50 11.56
N VAL A 81 -12.12 -9.29 10.51
CA VAL A 81 -12.21 -8.09 9.65
C VAL A 81 -12.69 -8.48 8.25
N LEU A 82 -13.99 -8.29 7.99
CA LEU A 82 -14.53 -8.39 6.63
C LEU A 82 -13.99 -7.21 5.80
N ARG A 83 -13.09 -7.50 4.85
CA ARG A 83 -12.62 -6.50 3.89
C ARG A 83 -13.46 -6.56 2.61
N PRO A 84 -14.15 -5.48 2.20
CA PRO A 84 -14.90 -5.44 0.95
C PRO A 84 -13.99 -5.46 -0.29
N THR A 85 -12.69 -5.17 -0.13
CA THR A 85 -11.71 -5.11 -1.23
C THR A 85 -11.44 -6.46 -1.88
N VAL A 86 -11.70 -7.57 -1.19
CA VAL A 86 -11.58 -8.92 -1.74
C VAL A 86 -12.98 -9.45 -2.03
N ARG A 87 -13.26 -9.84 -3.29
CA ARG A 87 -14.58 -10.39 -3.65
C ARG A 87 -14.95 -11.55 -2.71
N PRO A 88 -16.14 -11.55 -2.08
CA PRO A 88 -16.53 -12.60 -1.15
C PRO A 88 -16.38 -14.01 -1.74
N GLY A 89 -15.73 -14.92 -1.00
CA GLY A 89 -15.47 -16.29 -1.45
C GLY A 89 -14.29 -16.43 -2.43
N THR A 90 -13.45 -15.41 -2.56
CA THR A 90 -12.11 -15.51 -3.15
C THR A 90 -11.19 -16.23 -2.16
N PRO A 91 -10.74 -17.47 -2.44
CA PRO A 91 -9.76 -18.12 -1.58
C PRO A 91 -8.42 -17.38 -1.51
N PRO A 92 -7.76 -17.35 -0.33
CA PRO A 92 -6.40 -16.87 -0.21
C PRO A 92 -5.42 -17.82 -0.91
N ASP A 93 -4.25 -17.30 -1.27
CA ASP A 93 -3.14 -18.11 -1.79
C ASP A 93 -2.47 -18.91 -0.67
N PHE A 94 -2.34 -18.30 0.51
CA PHE A 94 -1.90 -18.98 1.72
C PHE A 94 -2.47 -18.32 2.98
N ILE A 95 -2.51 -19.09 4.07
CA ILE A 95 -2.95 -18.63 5.38
C ILE A 95 -1.75 -18.70 6.33
N LEU A 96 -1.41 -17.57 6.94
CA LEU A 96 -0.41 -17.52 8.01
C LEU A 96 -1.12 -17.61 9.35
N LYS A 97 -0.52 -18.38 10.27
CA LYS A 97 -0.97 -18.48 11.66
C LYS A 97 0.16 -17.94 12.51
N VAL A 98 -0.03 -16.76 13.08
CA VAL A 98 0.97 -16.11 13.94
C VAL A 98 0.37 -15.87 15.31
N VAL A 99 1.18 -15.95 16.36
CA VAL A 99 0.74 -15.67 17.73
C VAL A 99 1.19 -14.27 18.08
N ILE A 100 0.23 -13.38 18.33
CA ILE A 100 0.46 -12.00 18.77
C ILE A 100 -0.03 -11.91 20.21
N ASP A 101 0.83 -11.58 21.16
CA ASP A 101 0.48 -11.43 22.59
C ASP A 101 -0.35 -12.61 23.13
N LYS A 102 0.11 -13.85 22.84
CA LYS A 102 -0.53 -15.12 23.23
C LYS A 102 -1.87 -15.41 22.53
N HIS A 103 -2.32 -14.57 21.61
CA HIS A 103 -3.53 -14.79 20.81
C HIS A 103 -3.16 -15.26 19.41
N PRO A 104 -3.68 -16.41 18.94
CA PRO A 104 -3.46 -16.88 17.58
C PRO A 104 -4.28 -16.06 16.60
N VAL A 105 -3.59 -15.39 15.66
CA VAL A 105 -4.20 -14.60 14.60
C VAL A 105 -3.93 -15.29 13.25
N ARG A 106 -4.99 -15.47 12.46
CA ARG A 106 -4.88 -15.97 11.08
C ARG A 106 -4.87 -14.82 10.10
N PHE A 107 -3.88 -14.78 9.23
CA PHE A 107 -3.81 -13.86 8.09
C PHE A 107 -4.09 -14.62 6.80
N PHE A 108 -5.09 -14.17 6.06
CA PHE A 108 -5.46 -14.63 4.73
C PHE A 108 -4.72 -13.76 3.72
N VAL A 109 -3.72 -14.34 3.05
CA VAL A 109 -2.83 -13.61 2.16
C VAL A 109 -3.16 -13.92 0.71
N HIS A 110 -3.26 -12.86 -0.09
CA HIS A 110 -3.42 -12.91 -1.53
C HIS A 110 -2.13 -12.40 -2.18
N LYS A 111 -1.68 -13.08 -3.21
CA LYS A 111 -0.49 -12.74 -3.97
C LYS A 111 -0.88 -11.79 -5.10
N ARG A 112 -0.15 -10.70 -5.25
CA ARG A 112 -0.32 -9.82 -6.41
C ARG A 112 -0.05 -10.65 -7.69
N PRO A 113 -0.86 -10.50 -8.75
CA PRO A 113 -0.60 -11.21 -9.99
C PRO A 113 0.84 -11.02 -10.46
N HIS A 114 1.41 -12.08 -11.03
CA HIS A 114 2.79 -12.15 -11.52
C HIS A 114 3.90 -12.04 -10.46
N VAL A 115 3.61 -12.00 -9.15
CA VAL A 115 4.66 -11.86 -8.12
C VAL A 115 5.73 -12.95 -8.16
N ASP A 116 5.37 -14.20 -8.41
CA ASP A 116 6.34 -15.31 -8.45
C ASP A 116 7.31 -15.16 -9.62
N PHE A 117 6.75 -14.89 -10.80
CA PHE A 117 7.51 -14.66 -12.02
C PHE A 117 8.37 -13.39 -11.90
N PHE A 118 7.81 -12.31 -11.35
CA PHE A 118 8.55 -11.09 -11.06
C PHE A 118 9.77 -11.40 -10.19
N LEU A 119 9.60 -12.05 -9.04
CA LEU A 119 10.69 -12.41 -8.12
C LEU A 119 11.70 -13.36 -8.78
N GLU A 120 11.25 -14.33 -9.57
CA GLU A 120 12.12 -15.23 -10.33
C GLU A 120 13.01 -14.48 -11.33
N VAL A 121 12.45 -13.50 -12.03
CA VAL A 121 13.18 -12.69 -13.01
C VAL A 121 14.12 -11.70 -12.33
N VAL A 122 13.62 -10.90 -11.38
CA VAL A 122 14.44 -9.85 -10.75
C VAL A 122 15.52 -10.42 -9.83
N SER A 123 15.32 -11.62 -9.26
CA SER A 123 16.35 -12.31 -8.46
C SER A 123 17.55 -12.82 -9.29
N GLN A 124 17.48 -12.78 -10.62
CA GLN A 124 18.62 -12.99 -11.50
C GLN A 124 19.38 -11.69 -11.80
N TRP A 125 18.76 -10.54 -11.57
CA TRP A 125 19.32 -9.22 -11.91
C TRP A 125 19.83 -8.48 -10.67
N TYR A 126 19.07 -8.51 -9.58
CA TYR A 126 19.31 -7.78 -8.34
C TYR A 126 19.53 -8.70 -7.14
N GLU A 127 20.31 -8.26 -6.18
CA GLU A 127 20.22 -8.77 -4.81
C GLU A 127 18.91 -8.25 -4.20
N LEU A 128 18.04 -9.14 -3.74
CA LEU A 128 16.73 -8.75 -3.22
C LEU A 128 16.78 -8.58 -1.70
N VAL A 129 16.20 -7.49 -1.22
CA VAL A 129 16.07 -7.17 0.20
C VAL A 129 14.60 -6.91 0.50
N VAL A 130 14.04 -7.56 1.51
CA VAL A 130 12.71 -7.20 2.01
C VAL A 130 12.86 -6.03 2.97
N PHE A 131 12.09 -4.95 2.77
CA PHE A 131 11.97 -3.89 3.76
C PHE A 131 10.51 -3.50 3.90
N THR A 132 9.88 -3.91 4.99
CA THR A 132 8.45 -3.69 5.26
C THR A 132 8.25 -2.87 6.53
N ALA A 133 7.21 -2.03 6.55
CA ALA A 133 6.74 -1.34 7.75
C ALA A 133 5.91 -2.24 8.67
N SER A 134 5.77 -3.54 8.37
CA SER A 134 5.05 -4.53 9.17
C SER A 134 5.92 -5.16 10.26
N MET A 135 5.29 -5.76 11.28
CA MET A 135 5.99 -6.48 12.34
C MET A 135 6.73 -7.70 11.78
N GLU A 136 7.91 -7.98 12.35
CA GLU A 136 8.75 -9.11 11.95
C GLU A 136 8.04 -10.46 11.96
N ILE A 137 7.26 -10.76 13.00
CA ILE A 137 6.51 -12.02 13.12
C ILE A 137 5.57 -12.30 11.93
N TYR A 138 5.08 -11.24 11.28
CA TYR A 138 4.22 -11.32 10.11
C TYR A 138 5.07 -11.26 8.82
N GLY A 139 5.93 -10.24 8.72
CA GLY A 139 6.73 -9.99 7.52
C GLY A 139 7.68 -11.13 7.17
N SER A 140 8.32 -11.74 8.19
CA SER A 140 9.17 -12.91 8.01
C SER A 140 8.40 -14.09 7.42
N ALA A 141 7.22 -14.39 7.98
CA ALA A 141 6.37 -15.49 7.54
C ALA A 141 5.83 -15.28 6.11
N VAL A 142 5.50 -14.05 5.72
CA VAL A 142 5.16 -13.71 4.32
C VAL A 142 6.37 -13.91 3.41
N ALA A 143 7.53 -13.37 3.80
CA ALA A 143 8.76 -13.47 3.00
C ALA A 143 9.17 -14.93 2.78
N ASP A 144 9.04 -15.80 3.78
CA ASP A 144 9.31 -17.24 3.63
C ASP A 144 8.38 -17.91 2.62
N LYS A 145 7.09 -17.54 2.62
CA LYS A 145 6.12 -18.07 1.65
C LYS A 145 6.38 -17.59 0.22
N LEU A 146 6.85 -16.35 0.04
CA LEU A 146 7.22 -15.81 -1.27
C LEU A 146 8.58 -16.35 -1.75
N ASP A 147 9.53 -16.52 -0.84
CA ASP A 147 10.85 -17.08 -1.14
C ASP A 147 10.74 -18.53 -1.61
N ASN A 148 9.88 -19.31 -0.95
CA ASN A 148 9.64 -20.73 -1.26
C ASN A 148 10.94 -21.56 -1.29
N ASN A 149 11.80 -21.34 -0.29
CA ASN A 149 13.12 -21.99 -0.13
C ASN A 149 14.12 -21.74 -1.26
N ARG A 150 13.91 -20.70 -2.08
CA ARG A 150 14.87 -20.30 -3.12
C ARG A 150 16.07 -19.56 -2.54
N GLY A 151 15.95 -19.01 -1.33
CA GLY A 151 17.00 -18.25 -0.66
C GLY A 151 17.32 -16.92 -1.34
N ILE A 152 16.34 -16.32 -2.02
CA ILE A 152 16.45 -15.03 -2.72
C ILE A 152 16.08 -13.84 -1.82
N LEU A 153 15.28 -14.05 -0.77
CA LEU A 153 14.84 -13.01 0.18
C LEU A 153 15.50 -13.20 1.57
N LYS A 154 16.82 -13.31 1.63
CA LYS A 154 17.55 -13.58 2.90
C LYS A 154 17.68 -12.35 3.81
N ARG A 155 17.92 -11.18 3.21
CA ARG A 155 18.08 -9.91 3.94
C ARG A 155 16.72 -9.26 4.12
N ARG A 156 16.36 -8.97 5.37
CA ARG A 156 15.01 -8.53 5.72
C ARG A 156 15.07 -7.46 6.81
N TYR A 157 14.32 -6.39 6.58
CA TYR A 157 14.13 -5.28 7.48
C TYR A 157 12.63 -5.11 7.71
N TYR A 158 12.27 -4.93 8.97
CA TYR A 158 10.89 -4.84 9.45
C TYR A 158 10.64 -3.50 10.15
N ARG A 159 9.44 -3.32 10.70
CA ARG A 159 9.03 -2.09 11.39
C ARG A 159 10.06 -1.52 12.37
N GLN A 160 10.72 -2.35 13.17
CA GLN A 160 11.71 -1.86 14.15
C GLN A 160 12.95 -1.21 13.52
N HIS A 161 13.17 -1.39 12.22
CA HIS A 161 14.26 -0.77 11.47
C HIS A 161 13.81 0.50 10.72
N CYS A 162 12.51 0.83 10.76
CA CYS A 162 12.01 2.08 10.19
C CYS A 162 12.20 3.23 11.18
N THR A 163 12.36 4.44 10.66
CA THR A 163 12.24 5.67 11.45
C THR A 163 10.80 6.13 11.41
N LEU A 164 10.15 6.25 12.57
CA LEU A 164 8.80 6.80 12.66
C LEU A 164 8.88 8.33 12.58
N ASP A 165 8.32 8.91 11.54
CA ASP A 165 8.31 10.36 11.31
C ASP A 165 6.97 10.81 10.70
N LEU A 166 6.32 11.78 11.35
CA LEU A 166 5.02 12.33 10.94
C LEU A 166 3.96 11.25 10.65
N GLY A 167 3.88 10.23 11.52
CA GLY A 167 2.95 9.10 11.37
C GLY A 167 3.25 8.14 10.21
N SER A 168 4.41 8.29 9.57
CA SER A 168 4.88 7.40 8.50
C SER A 168 6.10 6.63 8.95
N TYR A 169 6.16 5.34 8.60
CA TYR A 169 7.37 4.55 8.75
C TYR A 169 8.29 4.80 7.57
N ILE A 170 9.35 5.59 7.79
CA ILE A 170 10.37 5.87 6.80
C ILE A 170 11.40 4.73 6.79
N LYS A 171 11.70 4.25 5.57
CA LYS A 171 12.68 3.21 5.27
C LYS A 171 13.98 3.89 4.86
N ASP A 172 14.88 4.06 5.81
CA ASP A 172 16.21 4.61 5.55
C ASP A 172 17.07 3.59 4.78
N LEU A 173 17.41 3.90 3.53
CA LEU A 173 18.17 3.02 2.66
C LEU A 173 19.64 2.91 3.06
N SER A 174 20.19 3.88 3.82
CA SER A 174 21.58 3.82 4.28
C SER A 174 21.79 2.69 5.29
N VAL A 175 20.73 2.25 5.99
CA VAL A 175 20.73 1.08 6.88
C VAL A 175 20.89 -0.23 6.10
N VAL A 176 20.50 -0.23 4.81
CA VAL A 176 20.62 -1.38 3.92
C VAL A 176 21.98 -1.39 3.20
N HIS A 177 22.44 -0.26 2.71
CA HIS A 177 23.71 -0.18 1.98
C HIS A 177 24.30 1.24 2.01
N ASN A 178 25.62 1.35 2.15
CA ASN A 178 26.31 2.65 2.22
C ASN A 178 26.37 3.36 0.86
N ASP A 179 26.44 2.60 -0.24
CA ASP A 179 26.44 3.17 -1.58
C ASP A 179 25.00 3.21 -2.12
N LEU A 180 24.42 4.42 -2.08
CA LEU A 180 23.06 4.68 -2.55
C LEU A 180 22.95 4.63 -4.08
N SER A 181 24.06 4.66 -4.83
CA SER A 181 24.00 4.53 -6.29
C SER A 181 23.69 3.09 -6.75
N SER A 182 23.84 2.11 -5.85
CA SER A 182 23.60 0.69 -6.13
C SER A 182 22.32 0.14 -5.50
N ILE A 183 21.46 0.99 -4.92
CA ILE A 183 20.20 0.59 -4.29
C ILE A 183 18.99 1.29 -4.91
N VAL A 184 17.90 0.55 -5.05
CA VAL A 184 16.60 1.09 -5.48
C VAL A 184 15.50 0.44 -4.65
N ILE A 185 14.46 1.18 -4.29
CA ILE A 185 13.32 0.70 -3.51
C ILE A 185 12.05 0.70 -4.35
N LEU A 186 11.30 -0.41 -4.30
CA LEU A 186 9.96 -0.54 -4.87
C LEU A 186 8.94 -0.53 -3.72
N ASP A 187 8.12 0.53 -3.69
CA ASP A 187 7.18 0.76 -2.59
C ASP A 187 5.97 1.56 -3.09
N ASN A 188 4.79 1.24 -2.57
CA ASN A 188 3.55 1.91 -2.93
C ASN A 188 3.31 3.22 -2.16
N SER A 189 4.04 3.43 -1.06
CA SER A 189 3.80 4.50 -0.10
C SER A 189 4.90 5.58 -0.18
N PRO A 190 4.60 6.80 -0.69
CA PRO A 190 5.58 7.88 -0.78
C PRO A 190 6.25 8.27 0.54
N GLY A 191 5.53 8.12 1.66
CA GLY A 191 6.10 8.33 2.99
C GLY A 191 7.24 7.36 3.33
N ALA A 192 7.22 6.14 2.78
CA ALA A 192 8.21 5.12 3.12
C ALA A 192 9.61 5.43 2.57
N TYR A 193 9.70 6.08 1.41
CA TYR A 193 10.98 6.47 0.79
C TYR A 193 11.22 7.99 0.84
N ARG A 194 10.57 8.71 1.76
CA ARG A 194 10.67 10.17 1.88
C ARG A 194 12.12 10.67 1.97
N SER A 195 12.99 9.94 2.65
CA SER A 195 14.41 10.32 2.78
C SER A 195 15.25 10.04 1.51
N HIS A 196 14.76 9.20 0.60
CA HIS A 196 15.49 8.76 -0.59
C HIS A 196 14.58 8.72 -1.84
N PRO A 197 13.92 9.83 -2.22
CA PRO A 197 12.95 9.83 -3.31
C PRO A 197 13.58 9.48 -4.67
N ASP A 198 14.84 9.84 -4.90
CA ASP A 198 15.57 9.55 -6.15
C ASP A 198 15.92 8.06 -6.32
N ASN A 199 15.90 7.31 -5.22
CA ASN A 199 16.10 5.86 -5.22
C ASN A 199 14.79 5.08 -5.31
N ALA A 200 13.64 5.75 -5.40
CA ALA A 200 12.34 5.09 -5.35
C ALA A 200 11.74 4.84 -6.73
N ILE A 201 11.15 3.66 -6.87
CA ILE A 201 10.22 3.30 -7.95
C ILE A 201 8.83 3.24 -7.31
N PRO A 202 7.97 4.25 -7.53
CA PRO A 202 6.60 4.22 -7.06
C PRO A 202 5.81 3.11 -7.78
N ILE A 203 4.96 2.39 -7.03
CA ILE A 203 4.03 1.41 -7.60
C ILE A 203 2.64 1.64 -7.03
N LYS A 204 1.59 1.40 -7.83
CA LYS A 204 0.22 1.49 -7.32
C LYS A 204 -0.03 0.41 -6.26
N SER A 205 -0.74 0.78 -5.19
CA SER A 205 -1.26 -0.15 -4.18
C SER A 205 -2.15 -1.23 -4.82
N TRP A 206 -2.07 -2.45 -4.31
CA TRP A 206 -2.85 -3.58 -4.80
C TRP A 206 -3.67 -4.22 -3.68
N PHE A 207 -4.96 -4.44 -3.94
CA PHE A 207 -5.92 -4.87 -2.92
C PHE A 207 -6.69 -6.15 -3.24
N SER A 208 -6.59 -6.70 -4.46
CA SER A 208 -7.07 -8.03 -4.90
C SER A 208 -7.31 -8.13 -6.41
N ASP A 209 -7.15 -7.04 -7.17
CA ASP A 209 -7.44 -7.01 -8.61
C ASP A 209 -6.69 -8.12 -9.35
N PRO A 210 -7.40 -9.13 -9.89
CA PRO A 210 -6.76 -10.26 -10.58
C PRO A 210 -6.19 -9.88 -11.95
N SER A 211 -6.55 -8.70 -12.48
CA SER A 211 -6.07 -8.19 -13.77
C SER A 211 -4.87 -7.24 -13.64
N ASP A 212 -4.35 -7.05 -12.42
CA ASP A 212 -3.20 -6.18 -12.18
C ASP A 212 -1.94 -6.68 -12.91
N THR A 213 -1.33 -5.81 -13.71
CA THR A 213 -0.08 -6.11 -14.43
C THR A 213 1.10 -5.26 -13.95
N ALA A 214 0.99 -4.57 -12.81
CA ALA A 214 1.95 -3.55 -12.42
C ALA A 214 3.37 -4.11 -12.24
N LEU A 215 3.52 -5.26 -11.56
CA LEU A 215 4.82 -5.90 -11.38
C LEU A 215 5.46 -6.30 -12.71
N LEU A 216 4.65 -6.77 -13.66
CA LEU A 216 5.12 -7.17 -14.98
C LEU A 216 5.60 -5.94 -15.79
N ASN A 217 4.86 -4.84 -15.72
CA ASN A 217 5.18 -3.61 -16.43
C ASN A 217 6.48 -2.94 -15.92
N LEU A 218 6.96 -3.30 -14.73
CA LEU A 218 8.23 -2.82 -14.20
C LEU A 218 9.46 -3.55 -14.75
N LEU A 219 9.29 -4.78 -15.28
CA LEU A 219 10.42 -5.59 -15.73
C LEU A 219 11.30 -4.91 -16.80
N PRO A 220 10.74 -4.28 -17.87
CA PRO A 220 11.58 -3.62 -18.88
C PRO A 220 12.46 -2.50 -18.28
N MET A 221 11.89 -1.71 -17.37
CA MET A 221 12.59 -0.60 -16.74
C MET A 221 13.65 -1.10 -15.73
N LEU A 222 13.33 -2.13 -14.94
CA LEU A 222 14.30 -2.78 -14.05
C LEU A 222 15.43 -3.47 -14.82
N ASP A 223 15.15 -4.06 -15.98
CA ASP A 223 16.18 -4.61 -16.88
C ASP A 223 17.10 -3.51 -17.42
N ALA A 224 16.52 -2.38 -17.86
CA ALA A 224 17.30 -1.23 -18.31
C ALA A 224 18.19 -0.64 -17.19
N LEU A 225 17.64 -0.48 -15.98
CA LEU A 225 18.35 0.06 -14.81
C LEU A 225 19.55 -0.80 -14.42
N ARG A 226 19.47 -2.13 -14.52
CA ARG A 226 20.61 -3.00 -14.19
C ARG A 226 21.81 -2.73 -15.10
N SER A 227 21.54 -2.30 -16.34
CA SER A 227 22.55 -2.01 -17.37
C SER A 227 23.05 -0.56 -17.34
N TYR A 228 22.19 0.41 -17.00
CA TYR A 228 22.52 1.85 -17.14
C TYR A 228 23.58 2.34 -16.14
N LEU A 229 23.53 1.95 -14.86
CA LEU A 229 24.58 2.39 -13.91
C LEU A 229 25.88 1.57 -14.02
N ALA A 230 25.95 0.55 -14.90
CA ALA A 230 27.22 -0.07 -15.26
C ALA A 230 28.06 0.81 -16.22
N HIS A 231 27.43 1.74 -16.96
CA HIS A 231 28.14 2.69 -17.82
C HIS A 231 28.83 3.79 -17.01
N ASN A 232 28.23 4.27 -15.93
CA ASN A 232 28.81 5.35 -15.11
C ASN A 232 30.05 4.91 -14.32
N ALA A 233 30.24 3.61 -14.11
CA ALA A 233 31.48 3.06 -13.54
C ALA A 233 32.70 3.21 -14.48
N TRP A 234 32.49 3.35 -15.80
CA TRP A 234 33.56 3.60 -16.77
C TRP A 234 33.83 5.10 -17.03
N VAL A 235 32.84 5.96 -16.77
CA VAL A 235 32.96 7.42 -16.94
C VAL A 235 33.75 8.08 -15.79
N GLN A 236 34.05 7.35 -14.71
CA GLN A 236 34.93 7.81 -13.63
C GLN A 236 36.39 7.34 -13.74
N SER A 237 36.84 6.89 -14.93
CA SER A 237 38.29 6.74 -15.17
C SER A 237 38.87 8.07 -15.69
N PRO A 238 39.85 8.69 -15.02
CA PRO A 238 40.41 9.97 -15.45
C PRO A 238 41.35 9.71 -16.63
N LYS A 239 40.81 9.66 -17.84
CA LYS A 239 41.61 9.86 -19.06
C LYS A 239 41.34 11.26 -19.58
N GLN A 240 42.25 12.16 -19.23
CA GLN A 240 42.43 13.47 -19.83
C GLN A 240 42.37 13.36 -21.36
N ILE A 241 41.44 14.08 -21.99
CA ILE A 241 41.64 14.67 -23.31
C ILE A 241 41.02 16.08 -23.28
N PRO A 242 41.77 17.12 -23.66
CA PRO A 242 41.31 18.51 -23.64
C PRO A 242 40.53 18.79 -24.93
N TYR A 243 39.51 19.65 -24.89
CA TYR A 243 39.29 20.68 -25.90
C TYR A 243 38.15 21.58 -25.44
N GLY A 244 38.47 22.85 -25.26
CA GLY A 244 37.55 23.87 -24.77
C GLY A 244 36.60 24.35 -25.86
N ILE A 245 35.38 24.70 -25.43
CA ILE A 245 34.61 25.77 -26.05
C ILE A 245 34.17 26.73 -24.95
N ARG A 246 34.86 27.87 -25.00
CA ARG A 246 34.56 29.21 -24.50
C ARG A 246 33.13 29.43 -23.98
N GLN A 247 33.03 29.69 -22.68
CA GLN A 247 31.89 30.41 -22.10
C GLN A 247 31.90 31.87 -22.59
N ARG A 248 30.70 32.44 -22.81
CA ARG A 248 30.44 33.84 -22.49
C ARG A 248 29.05 34.02 -21.87
N PRO A 249 28.90 35.03 -20.97
CA PRO A 249 27.80 35.14 -20.03
C PRO A 249 26.82 36.26 -20.42
N SER A 250 25.57 36.14 -19.95
CA SER A 250 24.66 37.27 -19.66
C SER A 250 23.39 36.68 -19.06
N SER A 251 23.20 36.73 -17.74
CA SER A 251 22.58 37.87 -17.04
C SER A 251 21.11 38.07 -17.44
N THR A 252 20.23 37.34 -16.76
CA THR A 252 18.92 37.85 -16.37
C THR A 252 18.63 37.32 -14.97
N THR A 253 18.80 38.23 -14.03
CA THR A 253 18.36 38.14 -12.64
C THR A 253 16.86 37.89 -12.58
N ASN A 254 16.50 36.95 -11.70
CA ASN A 254 15.35 36.96 -10.79
C ASN A 254 14.12 37.74 -11.23
N LEU A 255 13.01 37.03 -11.48
CA LEU A 255 11.65 37.45 -11.14
C LEU A 255 10.66 36.29 -11.33
N ILE A 256 10.86 35.12 -10.69
CA ILE A 256 9.78 34.20 -10.29
C ILE A 256 10.23 33.47 -9.01
N GLY A 257 10.44 34.25 -7.94
CA GLY A 257 10.33 33.73 -6.58
C GLY A 257 8.86 33.79 -6.17
N ASP A 258 8.44 32.81 -5.37
CA ASP A 258 7.18 32.78 -4.63
C ASP A 258 5.91 32.39 -5.40
N TYR A 259 5.92 31.20 -6.02
CA TYR A 259 4.70 30.38 -5.98
C TYR A 259 4.83 29.39 -4.83
N ILE A 260 4.33 29.83 -3.67
CA ILE A 260 4.01 28.96 -2.55
C ILE A 260 3.08 27.87 -3.09
N PHE A 261 3.57 26.64 -3.15
CA PHE A 261 2.73 25.45 -3.29
C PHE A 261 1.91 25.35 -1.99
N GLN A 262 0.76 26.04 -1.93
CA GLN A 262 -0.22 25.74 -0.89
C GLN A 262 -0.89 24.42 -1.29
N PRO A 263 -0.72 23.33 -0.53
CA PRO A 263 -1.52 22.14 -0.77
C PRO A 263 -2.98 22.54 -0.61
N LEU A 264 -3.81 22.31 -1.63
CA LEU A 264 -5.26 22.49 -1.54
C LEU A 264 -5.79 21.52 -0.47
N THR A 265 -5.82 21.98 0.78
CA THR A 265 -6.49 21.31 1.88
C THR A 265 -7.98 21.50 1.71
N MET A 266 -8.76 20.43 1.88
CA MET A 266 -10.21 20.54 1.85
C MET A 266 -10.66 21.56 2.92
N LYS A 267 -11.47 22.55 2.52
CA LYS A 267 -12.15 23.43 3.46
C LYS A 267 -13.28 22.66 4.14
N PHE A 268 -13.14 22.42 5.43
CA PHE A 268 -14.17 21.79 6.24
C PHE A 268 -15.25 22.81 6.61
N MET A 269 -16.50 22.53 6.22
CA MET A 269 -17.64 23.40 6.51
C MET A 269 -17.88 23.56 8.01
N TYR A 270 -17.59 22.53 8.80
CA TYR A 270 -17.62 22.63 10.26
C TYR A 270 -16.76 23.78 10.80
N LYS A 271 -15.60 24.06 10.19
CA LYS A 271 -14.70 25.13 10.62
C LYS A 271 -15.21 26.52 10.23
N GLU A 272 -15.97 26.61 9.15
CA GLU A 272 -16.62 27.85 8.71
C GLU A 272 -17.85 28.18 9.58
N GLU A 273 -18.62 27.16 9.95
CA GLU A 273 -19.81 27.30 10.81
C GLU A 273 -19.45 27.57 12.29
N HIS A 274 -18.27 27.12 12.74
CA HIS A 274 -17.86 27.18 14.14
C HIS A 274 -16.51 27.90 14.31
N PRO A 275 -16.51 29.09 14.94
CA PRO A 275 -15.28 29.82 15.24
C PRO A 275 -14.28 28.98 16.03
N PHE A 276 -12.98 29.21 15.78
CA PHE A 276 -11.88 28.44 16.37
C PHE A 276 -11.97 28.32 17.90
N GLU A 277 -12.18 29.43 18.60
CA GLU A 277 -12.27 29.45 20.07
C GLU A 277 -13.41 28.57 20.61
N LYS A 278 -14.54 28.52 19.89
CA LYS A 278 -15.67 27.67 20.24
C LYS A 278 -15.33 26.19 20.03
N ARG A 279 -14.70 25.85 18.91
CA ARG A 279 -14.24 24.47 18.63
C ARG A 279 -13.22 24.01 19.65
N ARG A 280 -12.20 24.83 19.93
CA ARG A 280 -11.14 24.51 20.90
C ARG A 280 -11.69 24.28 22.30
N SER A 281 -12.55 25.17 22.79
CA SER A 281 -13.19 25.01 24.11
C SER A 281 -14.05 23.74 24.17
N GLU A 282 -14.74 23.39 23.08
CA GLU A 282 -15.52 22.16 23.00
C GLU A 282 -14.64 20.91 22.96
N GLY A 283 -13.64 20.89 22.09
CA GLY A 283 -12.71 19.77 21.92
C GLY A 283 -11.96 19.45 23.21
N GLU A 284 -11.46 20.48 23.90
CA GLU A 284 -10.81 20.34 25.20
C GLU A 284 -11.75 19.73 26.27
N LYS A 285 -12.99 20.23 26.35
CA LYS A 285 -14.01 19.67 27.26
C LYS A 285 -14.32 18.21 26.94
N ILE A 286 -14.44 17.85 25.67
CA ILE A 286 -14.69 16.47 25.23
C ILE A 286 -13.52 15.57 25.62
N ARG A 287 -12.27 15.99 25.34
CA ARG A 287 -11.07 15.21 25.66
C ARG A 287 -10.88 15.03 27.17
N LYS A 288 -11.19 16.06 27.96
CA LYS A 288 -11.17 15.95 29.43
C LYS A 288 -12.25 15.01 29.97
N LYS A 289 -13.44 15.00 29.36
CA LYS A 289 -14.57 14.18 29.78
C LYS A 289 -14.48 12.72 29.31
N TYR A 290 -13.88 12.48 28.15
CA TYR A 290 -13.78 11.16 27.50
C TYR A 290 -12.34 10.92 27.01
N PRO A 291 -11.39 10.61 27.91
CA PRO A 291 -9.97 10.48 27.57
C PRO A 291 -9.68 9.36 26.56
N ASP A 292 -10.43 8.25 26.65
CA ASP A 292 -10.30 7.09 25.75
C ASP A 292 -11.11 7.23 24.46
N ARG A 293 -11.59 8.44 24.14
CA ARG A 293 -12.38 8.69 22.94
C ARG A 293 -11.87 9.87 22.13
N VAL A 294 -11.92 9.68 20.82
CA VAL A 294 -11.46 10.60 19.80
C VAL A 294 -12.66 11.40 19.26
N PRO A 295 -12.67 12.73 19.40
CA PRO A 295 -13.61 13.58 18.69
C PRO A 295 -13.20 13.72 17.21
N VAL A 296 -14.10 13.32 16.32
CA VAL A 296 -13.85 13.26 14.87
C VAL A 296 -14.90 14.08 14.12
N ILE A 297 -14.47 14.91 13.19
CA ILE A 297 -15.33 15.58 12.21
C ILE A 297 -15.14 14.88 10.86
N VAL A 298 -16.24 14.40 10.27
CA VAL A 298 -16.27 13.68 9.01
C VAL A 298 -17.15 14.44 8.02
N GLU A 299 -16.59 14.85 6.89
CA GLU A 299 -17.30 15.59 5.85
C GLU A 299 -17.00 15.06 4.44
N LYS A 300 -17.97 15.23 3.56
CA LYS A 300 -17.87 14.78 2.16
C LYS A 300 -16.96 15.72 1.38
N ALA A 301 -16.08 15.15 0.55
CA ALA A 301 -15.28 15.94 -0.37
C ALA A 301 -16.18 16.63 -1.43
N PRO A 302 -15.92 17.90 -1.81
CA PRO A 302 -16.79 18.69 -2.70
C PRO A 302 -17.15 18.04 -4.04
N LYS A 303 -16.24 17.25 -4.62
CA LYS A 303 -16.42 16.59 -5.94
C LYS A 303 -16.94 15.15 -5.84
N ALA A 304 -17.14 14.63 -4.62
CA ALA A 304 -17.53 13.25 -4.43
C ALA A 304 -19.00 13.02 -4.84
N ARG A 305 -19.29 11.90 -5.50
CA ARG A 305 -20.65 11.56 -6.00
C ARG A 305 -21.45 10.65 -5.05
N ILE A 306 -20.93 10.43 -3.84
CA ILE A 306 -21.51 9.56 -2.81
C ILE A 306 -22.52 10.28 -1.90
N GLY A 307 -23.34 9.50 -1.20
CA GLY A 307 -24.35 10.02 -0.27
C GLY A 307 -23.76 10.84 0.89
N ASP A 308 -24.57 11.77 1.38
CA ASP A 308 -24.23 12.62 2.52
C ASP A 308 -24.43 11.90 3.86
N LEU A 309 -23.63 12.27 4.85
CA LEU A 309 -23.81 11.81 6.23
C LEU A 309 -24.89 12.61 6.94
N ASP A 310 -25.69 11.89 7.76
CA ASP A 310 -26.72 12.46 8.63
C ASP A 310 -26.13 13.38 9.72
N LYS A 311 -24.92 13.06 10.16
CA LYS A 311 -24.17 13.78 11.20
C LYS A 311 -22.71 13.83 10.82
N LYS A 312 -22.09 14.98 11.05
CA LYS A 312 -20.66 15.19 10.74
C LYS A 312 -19.73 14.97 11.94
N LYS A 313 -20.25 15.05 13.17
CA LYS A 313 -19.45 14.96 14.40
C LYS A 313 -19.64 13.62 15.11
N TYR A 314 -18.52 12.98 15.44
CA TYR A 314 -18.45 11.65 16.04
C TYR A 314 -17.55 11.63 17.26
N LEU A 315 -17.85 10.74 18.20
CA LEU A 315 -17.01 10.44 19.35
C LEU A 315 -16.68 8.94 19.32
N VAL A 316 -15.45 8.62 18.96
CA VAL A 316 -15.02 7.28 18.54
C VAL A 316 -14.06 6.67 19.57
N PRO A 317 -14.17 5.40 19.95
CA PRO A 317 -13.18 4.76 20.83
C PRO A 317 -11.76 4.84 20.24
N SER A 318 -10.75 5.09 21.08
CA SER A 318 -9.35 5.23 20.62
C SER A 318 -8.75 3.93 20.10
N ASP A 319 -9.25 2.77 20.55
CA ASP A 319 -8.85 1.43 20.12
C ASP A 319 -9.56 0.96 18.84
N LEU A 320 -10.62 1.65 18.40
CA LEU A 320 -11.29 1.36 17.14
C LEU A 320 -10.32 1.55 15.97
N THR A 321 -10.27 0.63 15.02
CA THR A 321 -9.43 0.80 13.83
C THR A 321 -10.05 1.75 12.82
N VAL A 322 -9.21 2.39 12.01
CA VAL A 322 -9.63 3.20 10.86
C VAL A 322 -10.52 2.37 9.92
N GLY A 323 -10.17 1.09 9.69
CA GLY A 323 -11.00 0.16 8.91
C GLY A 323 -12.39 -0.10 9.52
N GLN A 324 -12.49 -0.23 10.84
CA GLN A 324 -13.78 -0.34 11.53
C GLN A 324 -14.58 0.97 11.44
N PHE A 325 -13.91 2.12 11.54
CA PHE A 325 -14.56 3.42 11.38
C PHE A 325 -15.08 3.62 9.95
N TYR A 326 -14.31 3.21 8.94
CA TYR A 326 -14.74 3.12 7.54
C TYR A 326 -16.07 2.37 7.39
N PHE A 327 -16.18 1.20 8.01
CA PHE A 327 -17.39 0.38 7.95
C PHE A 327 -18.61 1.10 8.55
N LEU A 328 -18.42 1.81 9.68
CA LEU A 328 -19.49 2.57 10.32
C LEU A 328 -20.01 3.70 9.41
N ILE A 329 -19.11 4.47 8.80
CA ILE A 329 -19.47 5.56 7.88
C ILE A 329 -20.17 5.00 6.66
N ARG A 330 -19.62 3.93 6.07
CA ARG A 330 -20.17 3.24 4.90
C ARG A 330 -21.61 2.75 5.12
N LYS A 331 -21.92 2.23 6.31
CA LYS A 331 -23.28 1.81 6.68
C LYS A 331 -24.23 3.00 6.80
N ARG A 332 -23.76 4.17 7.25
CA ARG A 332 -24.59 5.39 7.39
C ARG A 332 -24.92 6.04 6.06
N ILE A 333 -23.97 6.07 5.12
CA ILE A 333 -24.21 6.58 3.76
C ILE A 333 -24.90 5.55 2.85
N HIS A 334 -25.28 4.37 3.38
CA HIS A 334 -25.96 3.28 2.66
C HIS A 334 -25.23 2.83 1.39
N LEU A 335 -23.90 2.79 1.44
CA LEU A 335 -23.06 2.48 0.28
C LEU A 335 -23.05 0.97 -0.02
N ARG A 336 -23.23 0.57 -1.30
CA ARG A 336 -23.26 -0.85 -1.74
C ARG A 336 -21.85 -1.43 -1.83
N ALA A 337 -21.67 -2.72 -1.52
CA ALA A 337 -20.37 -3.37 -1.28
C ALA A 337 -19.30 -3.07 -2.34
N GLU A 338 -19.74 -2.88 -3.57
CA GLU A 338 -18.97 -2.57 -4.77
C GLU A 338 -18.51 -1.11 -4.91
N ASP A 339 -19.20 -0.16 -4.28
CA ASP A 339 -18.90 1.26 -4.42
C ASP A 339 -17.72 1.64 -3.51
N ALA A 340 -16.79 2.41 -4.05
CA ALA A 340 -15.57 2.82 -3.35
C ALA A 340 -15.84 3.92 -2.31
N LEU A 341 -15.06 3.89 -1.23
CA LEU A 341 -15.02 4.92 -0.21
C LEU A 341 -13.55 5.12 0.16
N PHE A 342 -13.12 6.37 0.20
CA PHE A 342 -11.78 6.79 0.60
C PHE A 342 -11.88 7.85 1.69
N PHE A 343 -11.07 7.73 2.73
CA PHE A 343 -10.86 8.72 3.78
C PHE A 343 -9.56 9.44 3.49
N PHE A 344 -9.56 10.74 3.78
CA PHE A 344 -8.39 11.57 3.71
C PHE A 344 -8.26 12.34 5.03
N VAL A 345 -7.10 12.24 5.64
CA VAL A 345 -6.69 13.00 6.81
C VAL A 345 -5.45 13.76 6.40
N ASN A 346 -5.49 15.09 6.41
CA ASN A 346 -4.41 15.93 5.88
C ASN A 346 -3.97 15.52 4.46
N ASN A 347 -4.94 15.23 3.58
CA ASN A 347 -4.74 14.76 2.21
C ASN A 347 -4.09 13.37 2.06
N VAL A 348 -3.90 12.62 3.14
CA VAL A 348 -3.34 11.27 3.13
C VAL A 348 -4.42 10.24 3.44
N ILE A 349 -4.40 9.10 2.75
CA ILE A 349 -5.28 7.98 3.06
C ILE A 349 -4.73 7.25 4.29
N PRO A 350 -5.46 7.23 5.42
CA PRO A 350 -4.97 6.59 6.64
C PRO A 350 -4.92 5.06 6.48
N PRO A 351 -3.88 4.38 7.02
CA PRO A 351 -3.82 2.92 6.99
C PRO A 351 -5.03 2.31 7.71
N THR A 352 -5.70 1.36 7.05
CA THR A 352 -6.90 0.71 7.63
C THR A 352 -6.62 -0.08 8.90
N SER A 353 -5.37 -0.50 9.10
CA SER A 353 -4.89 -1.19 10.30
C SER A 353 -4.55 -0.27 11.47
N ALA A 354 -4.41 1.05 11.24
CA ALA A 354 -4.16 2.01 12.31
C ALA A 354 -5.38 2.16 13.22
N THR A 355 -5.16 2.54 14.48
CA THR A 355 -6.25 2.87 15.42
C THR A 355 -6.65 4.34 15.28
N MET A 356 -7.90 4.67 15.62
CA MET A 356 -8.40 6.04 15.63
C MET A 356 -7.65 6.89 16.67
N GLY A 357 -7.19 6.28 17.76
CA GLY A 357 -6.35 6.92 18.77
C GLY A 357 -4.97 7.30 18.23
N LEU A 358 -4.32 6.39 17.49
CA LEU A 358 -3.04 6.69 16.83
C LEU A 358 -3.23 7.78 15.77
N LEU A 359 -4.26 7.63 14.93
CA LEU A 359 -4.60 8.61 13.90
C LEU A 359 -4.89 10.01 14.51
N TYR A 360 -5.54 10.05 15.67
CA TYR A 360 -5.77 11.30 16.40
C TYR A 360 -4.46 11.90 16.93
N GLN A 361 -3.61 11.11 17.58
CA GLN A 361 -2.33 11.59 18.10
C GLN A 361 -1.46 12.20 17.00
N GLU A 362 -1.50 11.62 15.80
CA GLU A 362 -0.69 12.05 14.66
C GLU A 362 -1.28 13.24 13.88
N HIS A 363 -2.61 13.37 13.82
CA HIS A 363 -3.27 14.28 12.87
C HIS A 363 -4.42 15.12 13.42
N HIS A 364 -4.66 15.13 14.75
CA HIS A 364 -5.58 16.10 15.32
C HIS A 364 -5.08 17.53 15.12
N GLU A 365 -6.01 18.47 15.06
CA GLU A 365 -5.69 19.90 14.98
C GLU A 365 -5.71 20.56 16.36
N GLU A 366 -5.24 21.81 16.44
CA GLU A 366 -5.13 22.59 17.69
C GLU A 366 -6.46 22.82 18.42
N ASP A 367 -7.58 22.60 17.73
CA ASP A 367 -8.91 22.64 18.31
C ASP A 367 -9.34 21.32 18.96
N PHE A 368 -8.42 20.35 19.04
CA PHE A 368 -8.60 19.01 19.57
C PHE A 368 -9.53 18.10 18.78
N PHE A 369 -9.86 18.41 17.52
CA PHE A 369 -10.62 17.53 16.63
C PHE A 369 -9.72 16.85 15.60
N LEU A 370 -10.08 15.62 15.22
CA LEU A 370 -9.55 14.96 14.03
C LEU A 370 -10.49 15.19 12.84
N TYR A 371 -9.95 15.72 11.75
CA TYR A 371 -10.72 16.04 10.55
C TYR A 371 -10.51 14.99 9.46
N ILE A 372 -11.61 14.42 8.97
CA ILE A 372 -11.61 13.37 7.96
C ILE A 372 -12.52 13.77 6.80
N ALA A 373 -11.95 13.85 5.60
CA ALA A 373 -12.70 13.99 4.37
C ALA A 373 -13.02 12.61 3.78
N TYR A 374 -14.20 12.41 3.20
CA TYR A 374 -14.55 11.16 2.52
C TYR A 374 -14.95 11.35 1.05
N SER A 375 -14.56 10.44 0.16
CA SER A 375 -14.76 10.50 -1.30
C SER A 375 -14.94 9.12 -1.96
N ASP A 376 -15.52 9.05 -3.17
CA ASP A 376 -15.51 7.84 -4.03
C ASP A 376 -14.22 7.67 -4.85
N GLU A 377 -13.34 8.67 -4.83
CA GLU A 377 -12.09 8.66 -5.61
C GLU A 377 -10.86 8.58 -4.68
N SER A 378 -9.82 7.83 -5.10
CA SER A 378 -8.61 7.60 -4.29
C SER A 378 -7.61 8.75 -4.33
N VAL A 379 -7.94 9.85 -5.01
CA VAL A 379 -7.12 11.05 -5.13
C VAL A 379 -8.04 12.25 -5.01
N TYR A 380 -7.63 13.26 -4.24
CA TYR A 380 -8.29 14.55 -4.15
C TYR A 380 -7.28 15.65 -4.49
N GLY A 381 -7.56 16.43 -5.55
CA GLY A 381 -6.67 17.47 -6.08
C GLY A 381 -6.73 17.49 -7.62
N GLU A 382 -6.90 18.66 -8.22
CA GLU A 382 -6.94 18.80 -9.68
C GLU A 382 -5.61 18.40 -10.33
N ARG A 383 -5.67 17.72 -11.48
CA ARG A 383 -4.76 18.11 -12.56
C ARG A 383 -5.24 19.47 -13.02
N VAL A 384 -4.43 20.51 -12.87
CA VAL A 384 -4.58 21.71 -13.69
C VAL A 384 -4.24 21.27 -15.11
N THR A 385 -5.25 20.85 -15.86
CA THR A 385 -5.19 20.80 -17.32
C THR A 385 -5.72 22.13 -17.84
N ASP A 386 -4.86 22.77 -18.62
CA ASP A 386 -5.11 23.86 -19.58
C ASP A 386 -5.37 25.27 -19.03
N VAL A 387 -4.30 26.08 -19.00
CA VAL A 387 -4.15 27.30 -19.84
C VAL A 387 -2.71 27.41 -20.31
#